data_AF-A0AAV9N520-F1
#
_entry.id   AF-A0AAV9N520-F1
#
_cell.length_a   1.000
_cell.length_b   1.000
_cell.length_c   1.000
_cell.angle_alpha   90.00
_cell.angle_beta   90.00
_cell.angle_gamma   90.00
#
_symmetry.space_group_name_H-M   'P 1'
#
loop_
_entity.id
_entity.type
_entity.pdbx_description
1 polymer ?
#
loop_
_entity_poly.entity_id
_entity_poly.type
_entity_poly.pdbx_seq_one_letter_code
_entity_poly.pdbx_strand_id
1 'polypeptide(L)'
;MIADIIHAHPHVLETAHALLILCIYPFKISGMIEDPSLMYSSIATQICLQLGHPSSSQHASTISTPGSDRKAKDERVKTSTSVACFIINRMYSGYQGIPATTSAHPKLLRAFEDPIVDPKLSSLGRIYHLLGDAIVAIGADGPTPSGMLEPNARLAMINIYAEQLLELRQRYFPDVMGGMVAVSYFYARLQLWSFALLDDMMLSEELLKIYETAEQEAYKLTDLCYDMNLAAAPYHFRRAICFGGFVLVKLLRSPYCRTKPELLADNIERVRQTLSASASAPDDIICKACRILEELPYLEDKKRTPPISSRMGASMMFDMLRIYWENWYDRNLPEEPSFLDLDAIEWDGLVL
;
A
#
# COMPACT_ATOMS: atom_id res chain seq x y z
N MET A 1 30.96 12.23 -3.38
CA MET A 1 30.27 12.44 -2.09
C MET A 1 29.32 11.30 -1.73
N ILE A 2 28.24 11.02 -2.50
CA ILE A 2 27.34 9.88 -2.20
C ILE A 2 28.02 8.52 -2.45
N ALA A 3 28.79 8.38 -3.53
CA ALA A 3 29.52 7.15 -3.83
C ALA A 3 30.56 6.81 -2.75
N ASP A 4 31.24 7.82 -2.20
CA ASP A 4 32.26 7.63 -1.16
C ASP A 4 31.67 7.16 0.18
N ILE A 5 30.42 7.56 0.48
CA ILE A 5 29.67 7.11 1.66
C ILE A 5 29.19 5.67 1.49
N ILE A 6 28.77 5.29 0.28
CA ILE A 6 28.26 3.93 -0.02
C ILE A 6 29.38 2.88 0.03
N HIS A 7 30.63 3.25 -0.30
CA HIS A 7 31.75 2.30 -0.38
C HIS A 7 32.58 2.15 0.91
N ALA A 8 32.29 2.91 1.98
CA ALA A 8 32.99 2.81 3.26
C ALA A 8 32.60 1.51 4.01
N HIS A 9 33.52 0.54 4.03
CA HIS A 9 33.28 -0.88 4.36
C HIS A 9 32.72 -1.25 5.77
N PRO A 10 32.74 -0.43 6.83
CA PRO A 10 32.08 -0.77 8.09
C PRO A 10 30.75 -0.04 8.35
N HIS A 11 30.29 0.85 7.46
CA HIS A 11 29.04 1.64 7.66
C HIS A 11 27.88 1.19 6.77
N VAL A 12 28.08 0.14 5.99
CA VAL A 12 27.17 -0.27 4.93
C VAL A 12 25.84 -0.80 5.51
N LEU A 13 25.90 -1.58 6.59
CA LEU A 13 24.69 -2.15 7.22
C LEU A 13 23.91 -1.10 8.03
N GLU A 14 24.63 -0.23 8.74
CA GLU A 14 24.08 0.90 9.48
C GLU A 14 23.42 1.89 8.53
N THR A 15 23.98 2.08 7.33
CA THR A 15 23.36 2.88 6.27
C THR A 15 22.04 2.25 5.82
N ALA A 16 22.00 0.94 5.61
CA ALA A 16 20.74 0.24 5.31
C ALA A 16 19.72 0.42 6.44
N HIS A 17 20.11 0.27 7.71
CA HIS A 17 19.21 0.50 8.85
C HIS A 17 18.69 1.92 8.91
N ALA A 18 19.55 2.92 8.70
CA ALA A 18 19.15 4.33 8.68
C ALA A 18 18.13 4.60 7.57
N LEU A 19 18.37 4.07 6.36
CA LEU A 19 17.42 4.18 5.24
C LEU A 19 16.08 3.51 5.56
N LEU A 20 16.07 2.31 6.15
CA LEU A 20 14.84 1.63 6.55
C LEU A 20 14.08 2.43 7.63
N ILE A 21 14.77 3.03 8.59
CA ILE A 21 14.16 3.91 9.59
C ILE A 21 13.51 5.11 8.92
N LEU A 22 14.18 5.74 7.95
CA LEU A 22 13.62 6.85 7.17
C LEU A 22 12.40 6.41 6.33
N CYS A 23 12.34 5.16 5.87
CA CYS A 23 11.13 4.64 5.25
C CYS A 23 9.98 4.47 6.26
N ILE A 24 10.26 4.12 7.51
CA ILE A 24 9.21 3.93 8.53
C ILE A 24 8.73 5.27 9.10
N TYR A 25 9.64 6.25 9.21
CA TYR A 25 9.40 7.60 9.69
C TYR A 25 9.92 8.62 8.67
N PRO A 26 9.24 8.77 7.52
CA PRO A 26 9.66 9.71 6.50
C PRO A 26 9.50 11.14 7.01
N PHE A 27 10.32 12.03 6.45
CA PHE A 27 10.09 13.45 6.59
C PHE A 27 8.76 13.84 5.95
N LYS A 28 8.28 15.04 6.29
CA LYS A 28 7.08 15.62 5.70
C LYS A 28 7.14 15.56 4.17
N ILE A 29 6.05 15.10 3.57
CA ILE A 29 5.90 14.95 2.13
C ILE A 29 4.68 15.76 1.69
N SER A 30 4.81 16.54 0.62
CA SER A 30 3.69 17.34 0.09
C SER A 30 2.90 16.57 -0.97
N GLY A 31 3.50 15.59 -1.65
CA GLY A 31 2.85 14.78 -2.67
C GLY A 31 3.41 13.37 -2.80
N MET A 32 2.63 12.44 -3.38
CA MET A 32 3.07 11.04 -3.54
C MET A 32 4.31 10.88 -4.42
N ILE A 33 4.48 11.75 -5.42
CA ILE A 33 5.62 11.74 -6.35
C ILE A 33 6.92 12.16 -5.64
N GLU A 34 6.81 12.99 -4.60
CA GLU A 34 7.94 13.49 -3.83
C GLU A 34 8.41 12.50 -2.76
N ASP A 35 7.70 11.40 -2.54
CA ASP A 35 8.00 10.41 -1.50
C ASP A 35 9.23 9.56 -1.87
N PRO A 36 10.39 9.77 -1.21
CA PRO A 36 11.63 9.06 -1.56
C PRO A 36 11.71 7.67 -0.92
N SER A 37 10.71 7.26 -0.12
CA SER A 37 10.78 6.05 0.70
C SER A 37 10.98 4.78 -0.14
N LEU A 38 10.37 4.71 -1.32
CA LEU A 38 10.60 3.59 -2.24
C LEU A 38 12.06 3.54 -2.71
N MET A 39 12.65 4.69 -3.07
CA MET A 39 14.05 4.79 -3.47
C MET A 39 14.97 4.38 -2.33
N TYR A 40 14.72 4.86 -1.11
CA TYR A 40 15.47 4.46 0.09
C TYR A 40 15.39 2.97 0.34
N SER A 41 14.19 2.37 0.25
CA SER A 41 14.01 0.93 0.40
C SER A 41 14.79 0.12 -0.64
N SER A 42 14.87 0.64 -1.88
CA SER A 42 15.58 -0.02 -2.98
C SER A 42 17.10 0.05 -2.80
N ILE A 43 17.62 1.20 -2.34
CA ILE A 43 19.04 1.36 -2.00
C ILE A 43 19.40 0.44 -0.83
N ALA A 44 18.60 0.43 0.24
CA ALA A 44 18.82 -0.46 1.39
C ALA A 44 18.80 -1.94 0.99
N THR A 45 17.87 -2.32 0.10
CA THR A 45 17.80 -3.67 -0.47
C THR A 45 19.07 -3.99 -1.26
N GLN A 46 19.50 -3.10 -2.15
CA GLN A 46 20.70 -3.32 -2.97
C GLN A 46 21.96 -3.47 -2.11
N ILE A 47 22.09 -2.64 -1.08
CA ILE A 47 23.14 -2.75 -0.07
C ILE A 47 23.12 -4.15 0.57
N CYS A 48 21.95 -4.62 1.02
CA CYS A 48 21.82 -5.93 1.63
C CYS A 48 22.18 -7.07 0.67
N LEU A 49 21.83 -6.95 -0.61
CA LEU A 49 22.19 -7.94 -1.63
C LEU A 49 23.70 -7.98 -1.88
N GLN A 50 24.37 -6.82 -1.90
CA GLN A 50 25.83 -6.72 -2.05
C GLN A 50 26.60 -7.33 -0.87
N LEU A 51 26.03 -7.28 0.33
CA LEU A 51 26.58 -7.96 1.52
C LEU A 51 26.45 -9.49 1.47
N GLY A 52 25.69 -10.01 0.50
CA GLY A 52 25.40 -11.42 0.35
C GLY A 52 24.22 -11.87 1.21
N HIS A 53 23.46 -12.85 0.71
CA HIS A 53 22.37 -13.43 1.47
C HIS A 53 22.91 -14.15 2.71
N PRO A 54 22.27 -13.97 3.88
CA PRO A 54 22.60 -14.75 5.08
C PRO A 54 22.58 -16.23 4.72
N SER A 55 23.70 -16.89 4.97
CA SER A 55 23.85 -18.30 4.59
C SER A 55 23.06 -19.13 5.59
N SER A 56 22.02 -19.82 5.14
CA SER A 56 21.41 -20.90 5.91
C SER A 56 22.45 -22.01 6.06
N SER A 57 23.29 -21.96 7.09
CA SER A 57 24.13 -23.00 7.75
C SER A 57 24.80 -24.14 6.95
N GLN A 58 24.61 -24.28 5.65
CA GLN A 58 25.02 -25.42 4.82
C GLN A 58 26.47 -25.30 4.33
N HIS A 59 27.10 -24.14 4.53
CA HIS A 59 28.52 -23.91 4.25
C HIS A 59 29.31 -23.46 5.48
N ALA A 60 28.75 -23.64 6.69
CA ALA A 60 29.54 -23.56 7.89
C ALA A 60 30.45 -24.80 7.95
N SER A 61 31.57 -24.75 7.23
CA SER A 61 32.70 -25.63 7.46
C SER A 61 33.16 -25.41 8.90
N THR A 62 32.71 -26.34 9.74
CA THR A 62 33.33 -26.94 10.92
C THR A 62 34.72 -26.42 11.27
N ILE A 63 34.85 -25.19 11.78
CA ILE A 63 35.97 -24.79 12.62
C ILE A 63 35.41 -23.93 13.74
N SER A 64 35.07 -24.61 14.85
CA SER A 64 34.72 -24.04 16.14
C SER A 64 35.85 -23.15 16.64
N THR A 65 35.82 -21.89 16.22
CA THR A 65 36.75 -20.84 16.68
C THR A 65 36.10 -20.08 17.84
N PRO A 66 36.87 -19.65 18.86
CA PRO A 66 36.34 -18.80 19.92
C PRO A 66 35.89 -17.48 19.27
N GLY A 67 34.58 -17.23 19.28
CA GLY A 67 33.95 -16.16 18.50
C GLY A 67 32.61 -16.54 17.82
N SER A 68 32.07 -17.74 18.06
CA SER A 68 30.81 -18.18 17.43
C SER A 68 29.62 -17.30 17.79
N ASP A 69 29.58 -16.73 19.00
CA ASP A 69 28.51 -15.81 19.42
C ASP A 69 28.50 -14.50 18.62
N ARG A 70 29.68 -13.97 18.28
CA ARG A 70 29.79 -12.74 17.47
C ARG A 70 29.35 -13.00 16.02
N LYS A 71 29.72 -14.16 15.47
CA LYS A 71 29.27 -14.59 14.13
C LYS A 71 27.76 -14.84 14.09
N ALA A 72 27.20 -15.52 15.10
CA ALA A 72 25.77 -15.78 15.19
C ALA A 72 24.95 -14.49 15.32
N LYS A 73 25.44 -13.52 16.12
CA LYS A 73 24.80 -12.20 16.23
C LYS A 73 24.84 -11.43 14.92
N ASP A 74 25.96 -11.46 14.20
CA ASP A 74 26.12 -10.80 12.90
C ASP A 74 25.16 -11.38 11.84
N GLU A 75 25.09 -12.71 11.74
CA GLU A 75 24.15 -13.38 10.84
C GLU A 75 22.68 -13.07 11.20
N ARG A 76 22.33 -13.02 12.49
CA ARG A 76 20.98 -12.61 12.94
C ARG A 76 20.60 -11.23 12.42
N VAL A 77 21.52 -10.25 12.55
CA VAL A 77 21.26 -8.88 12.12
C VAL A 77 21.11 -8.83 10.60
N LYS A 78 21.98 -9.51 9.84
CA LYS A 78 21.88 -9.57 8.37
C LYS A 78 20.57 -10.20 7.90
N THR A 79 20.15 -11.31 8.50
CA THR A 79 18.87 -11.97 8.18
C THR A 79 17.69 -11.06 8.47
N SER A 80 17.65 -10.47 9.66
CA SER A 80 16.57 -9.55 10.04
C SER A 80 16.52 -8.33 9.12
N THR A 81 17.69 -7.79 8.74
CA THR A 81 17.78 -6.65 7.81
C THR A 81 17.27 -7.02 6.42
N SER A 82 17.63 -8.20 5.91
CA SER A 82 17.15 -8.70 4.62
C SER A 82 15.62 -8.85 4.61
N VAL A 83 15.04 -9.38 5.68
CA VAL A 83 13.58 -9.47 5.85
C VAL A 83 12.94 -8.09 5.93
N ALA A 84 13.53 -7.15 6.67
CA ALA A 84 13.02 -5.78 6.77
C ALA A 84 13.03 -5.04 5.41
N CYS A 85 14.12 -5.17 4.63
CA CYS A 85 14.22 -4.63 3.28
C CYS A 85 13.10 -5.16 2.38
N PHE A 86 12.88 -6.48 2.39
CA PHE A 86 11.80 -7.11 1.64
C PHE A 86 10.42 -6.57 2.01
N ILE A 87 10.12 -6.50 3.31
CA ILE A 87 8.83 -6.00 3.82
C ILE A 87 8.60 -4.56 3.40
N ILE A 88 9.57 -3.68 3.65
CA ILE A 88 9.42 -2.23 3.41
C ILE A 88 9.29 -1.96 1.90
N ASN A 89 10.07 -2.65 1.07
CA ASN A 89 9.95 -2.53 -0.38
C ASN A 89 8.55 -2.93 -0.88
N ARG A 90 8.06 -4.11 -0.46
CA ARG A 90 6.72 -4.61 -0.81
C ARG A 90 5.61 -3.66 -0.34
N MET A 91 5.74 -3.14 0.87
CA MET A 91 4.80 -2.18 1.46
C MET A 91 4.70 -0.91 0.62
N TYR A 92 5.83 -0.28 0.28
CA TYR A 92 5.84 0.96 -0.50
C TYR A 92 5.45 0.77 -1.97
N SER A 93 5.87 -0.34 -2.59
CA SER A 93 5.40 -0.71 -3.93
C SER A 93 3.88 -0.89 -3.96
N GLY A 94 3.32 -1.53 -2.93
CA GLY A 94 1.88 -1.67 -2.75
C GLY A 94 1.15 -0.33 -2.62
N TYR A 95 1.71 0.64 -1.88
CA TYR A 95 1.12 1.98 -1.74
C TYR A 95 1.11 2.77 -3.06
N GLN A 96 2.17 2.65 -3.86
CA GLN A 96 2.30 3.37 -5.13
C GLN A 96 1.62 2.65 -6.30
N GLY A 97 1.14 1.43 -6.09
CA GLY A 97 0.51 0.63 -7.14
C GLY A 97 1.49 0.23 -8.24
N ILE A 98 2.69 -0.19 -7.85
CA ILE A 98 3.75 -0.62 -8.76
C ILE A 98 4.28 -2.00 -8.36
N PRO A 99 4.93 -2.74 -9.27
CA PRO A 99 5.59 -3.99 -8.93
C PRO A 99 6.69 -3.79 -7.87
N ALA A 100 6.82 -4.74 -6.96
CA ALA A 100 7.92 -4.76 -6.01
C ALA A 100 9.23 -5.12 -6.70
N THR A 101 10.31 -4.42 -6.35
CA THR A 101 11.65 -4.68 -6.90
C THR A 101 12.38 -5.80 -6.17
N THR A 102 11.81 -6.30 -5.07
CA THR A 102 12.35 -7.41 -4.28
C THR A 102 11.73 -8.75 -4.67
N SER A 103 12.57 -9.77 -4.89
CA SER A 103 12.12 -11.14 -5.13
C SER A 103 12.04 -11.94 -3.83
N ALA A 104 11.02 -12.81 -3.72
CA ALA A 104 10.83 -13.72 -2.60
C ALA A 104 11.72 -14.96 -2.74
N HIS A 105 13.04 -14.79 -2.63
CA HIS A 105 13.98 -15.90 -2.81
C HIS A 105 13.77 -17.00 -1.72
N PRO A 106 13.88 -18.31 -2.03
CA PRO A 106 13.60 -19.39 -1.06
C PRO A 106 14.35 -19.29 0.27
N LYS A 107 15.59 -18.75 0.26
CA LYS A 107 16.35 -18.48 1.49
C LYS A 107 15.68 -17.46 2.40
N LEU A 108 15.09 -16.41 1.82
CA LEU A 108 14.37 -15.39 2.56
C LEU A 108 13.07 -15.95 3.16
N LEU A 109 12.35 -16.76 2.39
CA LEU A 109 11.12 -17.41 2.86
C LEU A 109 11.40 -18.36 4.03
N ARG A 110 12.51 -19.10 4.00
CA ARG A 110 12.96 -19.91 5.14
C ARG A 110 13.30 -19.08 6.36
N ALA A 111 13.76 -17.85 6.20
CA ALA A 111 14.07 -16.96 7.33
C ALA A 111 12.82 -16.61 8.15
N PHE A 112 11.61 -16.70 7.58
CA PHE A 112 10.38 -16.46 8.34
C PHE A 112 10.11 -17.54 9.40
N GLU A 113 10.61 -18.76 9.16
CA GLU A 113 10.51 -19.91 10.07
C GLU A 113 11.72 -20.00 11.02
N ASP A 114 12.74 -19.16 10.82
CA ASP A 114 13.94 -19.16 11.65
C ASP A 114 13.64 -18.50 13.02
N PRO A 115 13.83 -19.22 14.15
CA PRO A 115 13.61 -18.66 15.48
C PRO A 115 14.55 -17.49 15.82
N ILE A 116 15.62 -17.29 15.04
CA ILE A 116 16.56 -16.18 15.19
C ILE A 116 15.89 -14.84 14.81
N VAL A 117 14.92 -14.85 13.91
CA VAL A 117 14.21 -13.67 13.44
C VAL A 117 13.08 -13.31 14.41
N ASP A 118 12.92 -12.01 14.67
CA ASP A 118 11.84 -11.53 15.54
C ASP A 118 10.46 -12.01 15.03
N PRO A 119 9.61 -12.59 15.89
CA PRO A 119 8.31 -13.12 15.45
C PRO A 119 7.43 -12.10 14.76
N LYS A 120 7.43 -10.83 15.18
CA LYS A 120 6.62 -9.78 14.53
C LYS A 120 7.16 -9.48 13.14
N LEU A 121 8.48 -9.42 12.99
CA LEU A 121 9.11 -9.24 11.69
C LEU A 121 8.79 -10.42 10.75
N SER A 122 8.84 -11.64 11.26
CA SER A 122 8.46 -12.85 10.54
C SER A 122 6.96 -12.87 10.16
N SER A 123 6.07 -12.38 11.04
CA SER A 123 4.63 -12.21 10.73
C SER A 123 4.42 -11.21 9.61
N LEU A 124 5.08 -10.04 9.66
CA LEU A 124 5.01 -9.02 8.62
C LEU A 124 5.55 -9.54 7.29
N GLY A 125 6.67 -10.29 7.32
CA GLY A 125 7.25 -10.95 6.15
C GLY A 125 6.24 -11.84 5.45
N ARG A 126 5.51 -12.68 6.21
CA ARG A 126 4.45 -13.54 5.66
C ARG A 126 3.30 -12.75 5.07
N ILE A 127 2.81 -11.70 5.75
CA ILE A 127 1.71 -10.85 5.26
C ILE A 127 2.09 -10.21 3.93
N TYR A 128 3.23 -9.53 3.87
CA TYR A 128 3.63 -8.77 2.69
C TYR A 128 4.15 -9.65 1.55
N HIS A 129 4.63 -10.86 1.84
CA HIS A 129 4.86 -11.87 0.81
C HIS A 129 3.55 -12.28 0.15
N LEU A 130 2.56 -12.72 0.94
CA LEU A 130 1.29 -13.21 0.41
C LEU A 130 0.51 -12.10 -0.31
N LEU A 131 0.46 -10.90 0.28
CA LEU A 131 -0.14 -9.73 -0.37
C LEU A 131 0.57 -9.38 -1.67
N GLY A 132 1.91 -9.42 -1.68
CA GLY A 132 2.69 -9.15 -2.87
C GLY A 132 2.38 -10.11 -4.02
N ASP A 133 2.25 -11.40 -3.71
CA ASP A 133 1.91 -12.43 -4.69
C ASP A 133 0.46 -12.24 -5.19
N ALA A 134 -0.47 -11.93 -4.29
CA ALA A 134 -1.85 -11.62 -4.65
C ALA A 134 -1.96 -10.43 -5.61
N ILE A 135 -1.26 -9.33 -5.30
CA ILE A 135 -1.27 -8.11 -6.12
C ILE A 135 -0.73 -8.38 -7.53
N VAL A 136 0.33 -9.18 -7.66
CA VAL A 136 0.89 -9.55 -8.98
C VAL A 136 -0.05 -10.47 -9.74
N ALA A 137 -0.49 -11.56 -9.10
CA ALA A 137 -1.37 -12.56 -9.72
C ALA A 137 -2.71 -11.97 -10.18
N ILE A 138 -3.25 -11.01 -9.43
CA ILE A 138 -4.55 -10.39 -9.73
C ILE A 138 -4.38 -9.16 -10.65
N GLY A 139 -3.34 -8.36 -10.44
CA GLY A 139 -3.25 -6.99 -10.94
C GLY A 139 -2.16 -6.70 -11.98
N ALA A 140 -1.26 -7.64 -12.29
CA ALA A 140 -0.17 -7.42 -13.24
C ALA A 140 -0.02 -8.48 -14.34
N ASP A 141 -0.37 -9.74 -14.08
CA ASP A 141 -0.14 -10.86 -15.02
C ASP A 141 -1.41 -11.33 -15.77
N GLY A 142 -2.45 -10.50 -15.77
CA GLY A 142 -3.72 -10.76 -16.45
C GLY A 142 -3.70 -10.48 -17.95
N PRO A 143 -4.66 -11.05 -18.71
CA PRO A 143 -4.71 -10.92 -20.17
C PRO A 143 -5.23 -9.54 -20.65
N THR A 144 -5.69 -8.67 -19.74
CA THR A 144 -6.19 -7.34 -20.10
C THR A 144 -5.05 -6.38 -20.42
N PRO A 145 -5.31 -5.28 -21.18
CA PRO A 145 -4.29 -4.25 -21.41
C PRO A 145 -3.72 -3.61 -20.14
N SER A 146 -4.47 -3.66 -19.04
CA SER A 146 -4.03 -3.14 -17.73
C SER A 146 -3.11 -4.10 -16.95
N GLY A 147 -3.02 -5.37 -17.37
CA GLY A 147 -2.41 -6.45 -16.61
C GLY A 147 -3.30 -7.02 -15.50
N MET A 148 -4.51 -6.49 -15.29
CA MET A 148 -5.46 -7.04 -14.32
C MET A 148 -6.22 -8.25 -14.88
N LEU A 149 -6.57 -9.21 -14.01
CA LEU A 149 -7.48 -10.30 -14.38
C LEU A 149 -8.88 -9.80 -14.71
N GLU A 150 -9.56 -10.51 -15.61
CA GLU A 150 -10.98 -10.33 -15.90
C GLU A 150 -11.86 -10.58 -14.65
N PRO A 151 -13.02 -9.93 -14.50
CA PRO A 151 -13.80 -9.92 -13.26
C PRO A 151 -14.05 -11.29 -12.59
N ASN A 152 -14.41 -12.32 -13.37
CA ASN A 152 -14.69 -13.65 -12.84
C ASN A 152 -13.41 -14.34 -12.30
N ALA A 153 -12.32 -14.27 -13.06
CA ALA A 153 -11.03 -14.83 -12.64
C ALA A 153 -10.45 -14.05 -11.46
N ARG A 154 -10.64 -12.72 -11.46
CA ARG A 154 -10.28 -11.82 -10.37
C ARG A 154 -10.99 -12.22 -9.08
N LEU A 155 -12.30 -12.42 -9.12
CA LEU A 155 -13.10 -12.83 -7.96
C LEU A 155 -12.62 -14.17 -7.39
N ALA A 156 -12.39 -15.16 -8.25
CA ALA A 156 -11.86 -16.46 -7.83
C ALA A 156 -10.50 -16.34 -7.13
N MET A 157 -9.58 -15.56 -7.70
CA MET A 157 -8.26 -15.34 -7.10
C MET A 157 -8.32 -14.56 -5.78
N ILE A 158 -9.23 -13.59 -5.67
CA ILE A 158 -9.49 -12.86 -4.42
C ILE A 158 -9.85 -13.84 -3.30
N ASN A 159 -10.77 -14.78 -3.55
CA ASN A 159 -11.16 -15.76 -2.54
C ASN A 159 -10.01 -16.68 -2.13
N ILE A 160 -9.24 -17.19 -3.10
CA ILE A 160 -8.09 -18.06 -2.82
C ILE A 160 -7.10 -17.35 -1.89
N TYR A 161 -6.74 -16.09 -2.19
CA TYR A 161 -5.81 -15.35 -1.35
C TYR A 161 -6.42 -14.90 -0.02
N ALA A 162 -7.73 -14.69 0.04
CA ALA A 162 -8.43 -14.37 1.28
C ALA A 162 -8.44 -15.55 2.25
N GLU A 163 -8.65 -16.76 1.74
CA GLU A 163 -8.53 -18.01 2.49
C GLU A 163 -7.09 -18.22 2.98
N GLN A 164 -6.09 -18.03 2.11
CA GLN A 164 -4.69 -18.13 2.51
C GLN A 164 -4.30 -17.11 3.59
N LEU A 165 -4.81 -15.87 3.53
CA LEU A 165 -4.61 -14.88 4.58
C LEU A 165 -5.29 -15.28 5.89
N LEU A 166 -6.44 -15.95 5.83
CA LEU A 166 -7.12 -16.48 7.01
C LEU A 166 -6.34 -17.64 7.64
N GLU A 167 -5.86 -18.59 6.84
CA GLU A 167 -5.02 -19.69 7.29
C GLU A 167 -3.72 -19.20 7.92
N LEU A 168 -3.08 -18.21 7.29
CA LEU A 168 -1.86 -17.57 7.81
C LEU A 168 -2.12 -16.97 9.20
N ARG A 169 -3.26 -16.28 9.38
CA ARG A 169 -3.66 -15.75 10.70
C ARG A 169 -3.84 -16.86 11.72
N GLN A 170 -4.60 -17.90 11.39
CA GLN A 170 -4.90 -19.01 12.30
C GLN A 170 -3.64 -19.78 12.71
N ARG A 171 -2.66 -19.90 11.82
CA ARG A 171 -1.45 -20.68 12.06
C ARG A 171 -0.37 -19.93 12.81
N TYR A 172 -0.19 -18.64 12.55
CA TYR A 172 1.00 -17.91 12.99
C TYR A 172 0.72 -16.75 13.94
N PHE A 173 -0.54 -16.29 14.04
CA PHE A 173 -0.85 -15.09 14.83
C PHE A 173 -1.56 -15.44 16.13
N PRO A 174 -1.27 -14.72 17.23
CA PRO A 174 -2.00 -14.88 18.47
C PRO A 174 -3.46 -14.45 18.30
N ASP A 175 -4.35 -14.96 19.17
CA ASP A 175 -5.79 -14.64 19.16
C ASP A 175 -6.05 -13.12 19.19
N VAL A 176 -5.25 -12.39 19.98
CA VAL A 176 -5.27 -10.93 20.05
C VAL A 176 -4.07 -10.38 19.29
N MET A 177 -4.33 -9.85 18.10
CA MET A 177 -3.34 -9.15 17.28
C MET A 177 -3.29 -7.67 17.67
N GLY A 178 -2.09 -7.12 17.88
CA GLY A 178 -1.91 -5.70 18.23
C GLY A 178 -0.82 -5.02 17.40
N GLY A 179 -0.92 -3.69 17.32
CA GLY A 179 0.09 -2.83 16.71
C GLY A 179 0.31 -3.09 15.22
N MET A 180 1.57 -3.10 14.79
CA MET A 180 1.98 -3.13 13.38
C MET A 180 1.46 -4.37 12.64
N VAL A 181 1.45 -5.55 13.27
CA VAL A 181 0.99 -6.80 12.61
C VAL A 181 -0.51 -6.74 12.32
N ALA A 182 -1.32 -6.25 13.27
CA ALA A 182 -2.76 -6.10 13.09
C ALA A 182 -3.09 -5.10 11.99
N VAL A 183 -2.45 -3.93 11.99
CA VAL A 183 -2.63 -2.91 10.95
C VAL A 183 -2.23 -3.44 9.58
N SER A 184 -1.07 -4.08 9.45
CA SER A 184 -0.63 -4.68 8.19
C SER A 184 -1.56 -5.78 7.70
N TYR A 185 -2.12 -6.58 8.61
CA TYR A 185 -3.07 -7.64 8.24
C TYR A 185 -4.39 -7.08 7.70
N PHE A 186 -5.01 -6.13 8.40
CA PHE A 186 -6.25 -5.50 7.92
C PHE A 186 -6.02 -4.71 6.65
N TYR A 187 -4.89 -4.00 6.54
CA TYR A 187 -4.48 -3.34 5.30
C TYR A 187 -4.36 -4.31 4.13
N ALA A 188 -3.68 -5.46 4.32
CA ALA A 188 -3.54 -6.48 3.28
C ALA A 188 -4.89 -7.02 2.80
N ARG A 189 -5.81 -7.28 3.75
CA ARG A 189 -7.18 -7.69 3.42
C ARG A 189 -7.91 -6.62 2.63
N LEU A 190 -7.85 -5.36 3.05
CA LEU A 190 -8.49 -4.25 2.33
C LEU A 190 -7.92 -4.05 0.93
N GLN A 191 -6.60 -4.17 0.74
CA GLN A 191 -6.01 -4.14 -0.61
C GLN A 191 -6.53 -5.29 -1.47
N LEU A 192 -6.64 -6.50 -0.91
CA LEU A 192 -7.20 -7.64 -1.63
C LEU A 192 -8.67 -7.38 -2.04
N TRP A 193 -9.49 -6.88 -1.10
CA TRP A 193 -10.88 -6.57 -1.38
C TRP A 193 -11.06 -5.43 -2.38
N SER A 194 -10.11 -4.48 -2.45
CA SER A 194 -10.19 -3.33 -3.36
C SER A 194 -10.29 -3.74 -4.83
N PHE A 195 -9.77 -4.91 -5.22
CA PHE A 195 -9.93 -5.45 -6.57
C PHE A 195 -11.37 -5.83 -6.91
N ALA A 196 -12.18 -6.22 -5.91
CA ALA A 196 -13.60 -6.50 -6.06
C ALA A 196 -14.46 -5.23 -5.98
N LEU A 197 -13.89 -4.10 -5.54
CA LEU A 197 -14.61 -2.83 -5.45
C LEU A 197 -14.51 -1.99 -6.73
N LEU A 198 -13.91 -2.52 -7.79
CA LEU A 198 -13.82 -1.86 -9.09
C LEU A 198 -15.16 -1.92 -9.85
N ASP A 199 -15.41 -0.92 -10.70
CA ASP A 199 -16.72 -0.71 -11.33
C ASP A 199 -17.07 -1.75 -12.41
N ASP A 200 -16.09 -2.51 -12.87
CA ASP A 200 -16.25 -3.59 -13.86
C ASP A 200 -16.73 -4.91 -13.25
N MET A 201 -16.86 -4.98 -11.92
CA MET A 201 -17.32 -6.17 -11.22
C MET A 201 -18.83 -6.35 -11.36
N MET A 202 -19.23 -7.56 -11.77
CA MET A 202 -20.63 -7.92 -11.92
C MET A 202 -21.26 -8.26 -10.57
N LEU A 203 -22.50 -7.77 -10.35
CA LEU A 203 -23.23 -8.05 -9.12
C LEU A 203 -23.46 -9.56 -8.94
N SER A 204 -23.05 -10.07 -7.79
CA SER A 204 -23.31 -11.44 -7.34
C SER A 204 -23.48 -11.47 -5.82
N GLU A 205 -24.07 -12.54 -5.27
CA GLU A 205 -24.17 -12.71 -3.82
C GLU A 205 -22.78 -12.76 -3.15
N GLU A 206 -21.81 -13.32 -3.86
CA GLU A 206 -20.42 -13.40 -3.42
C GLU A 206 -19.79 -12.00 -3.35
N LEU A 207 -20.02 -11.16 -4.36
CA LEU A 207 -19.56 -9.77 -4.35
C LEU A 207 -20.15 -9.01 -3.17
N LEU A 208 -21.45 -9.18 -2.89
CA LEU A 208 -22.10 -8.54 -1.75
C LEU A 208 -21.47 -8.95 -0.39
N LYS A 209 -21.08 -10.22 -0.23
CA LYS A 209 -20.35 -10.69 0.96
C LYS A 209 -18.97 -10.04 1.08
N ILE A 210 -18.28 -9.82 -0.04
CA ILE A 210 -16.99 -9.11 -0.05
C ILE A 210 -17.19 -7.65 0.37
N TYR A 211 -18.25 -6.99 -0.09
CA TYR A 211 -18.58 -5.62 0.34
C TYR A 211 -18.80 -5.53 1.84
N GLU A 212 -19.64 -6.41 2.40
CA GLU A 212 -19.89 -6.50 3.85
C GLU A 212 -18.59 -6.80 4.62
N THR A 213 -17.73 -7.67 4.09
CA THR A 213 -16.45 -8.00 4.71
C THR A 213 -15.48 -6.82 4.67
N ALA A 214 -15.34 -6.16 3.52
CA ALA A 214 -14.45 -5.01 3.34
C ALA A 214 -14.83 -3.86 4.28
N GLU A 215 -16.13 -3.62 4.45
CA GLU A 215 -16.67 -2.67 5.42
C GLU A 215 -16.23 -3.00 6.85
N GLN A 216 -16.47 -4.25 7.30
CA GLN A 216 -16.11 -4.68 8.65
C GLN A 216 -14.60 -4.59 8.92
N GLU A 217 -13.76 -4.95 7.94
CA GLU A 217 -12.31 -4.82 8.11
C GLU A 217 -11.85 -3.36 8.13
N ALA A 218 -12.50 -2.47 7.36
CA ALA A 218 -12.23 -1.04 7.39
C ALA A 218 -12.60 -0.42 8.74
N TYR A 219 -13.72 -0.84 9.34
CA TYR A 219 -14.11 -0.43 10.69
C TYR A 219 -13.10 -0.91 11.75
N LYS A 220 -12.71 -2.19 11.73
CA LYS A 220 -11.70 -2.71 12.66
C LYS A 220 -10.36 -1.98 12.55
N LEU A 221 -9.92 -1.66 11.32
CA LEU A 221 -8.71 -0.88 11.10
C LEU A 221 -8.84 0.55 11.65
N THR A 222 -10.01 1.16 11.47
CA THR A 222 -10.30 2.49 12.00
C THR A 222 -10.28 2.49 13.52
N ASP A 223 -10.99 1.55 14.16
CA ASP A 223 -11.02 1.40 15.62
C ASP A 223 -9.62 1.15 16.19
N LEU A 224 -8.84 0.26 15.56
CA LEU A 224 -7.46 -0.04 15.96
C LEU A 224 -6.56 1.20 15.95
N CYS A 225 -6.72 2.08 14.96
CA CYS A 225 -5.91 3.27 14.83
C CYS A 225 -6.45 4.47 15.63
N TYR A 226 -7.74 4.49 15.95
CA TYR A 226 -8.40 5.62 16.63
C TYR A 226 -7.80 5.90 18.00
N ASP A 227 -7.49 4.84 18.77
CA ASP A 227 -6.91 4.95 20.11
C ASP A 227 -5.39 5.18 20.11
N MET A 228 -4.76 5.23 18.92
CA MET A 228 -3.32 5.34 18.79
C MET A 228 -2.86 6.78 18.59
N ASN A 229 -1.74 7.15 19.21
CA ASN A 229 -1.02 8.37 18.83
C ASN A 229 -0.34 8.18 17.47
N LEU A 230 -1.09 8.42 16.39
CA LEU A 230 -0.58 8.27 15.03
C LEU A 230 0.59 9.20 14.73
N ALA A 231 0.71 10.36 15.40
CA ALA A 231 1.84 11.28 15.21
C ALA A 231 3.19 10.62 15.56
N ALA A 232 3.21 9.77 16.60
CA ALA A 232 4.39 9.01 17.03
C ALA A 232 4.47 7.61 16.40
N ALA A 233 3.39 7.14 15.76
CA ALA A 233 3.36 5.82 15.14
C ALA A 233 4.13 5.81 13.79
N PRO A 234 4.62 4.63 13.38
CA PRO A 234 5.11 4.40 12.02
C PRO A 234 4.15 4.92 10.95
N TYR A 235 4.71 5.49 9.87
CA TYR A 235 3.92 6.17 8.83
C TYR A 235 2.94 5.24 8.09
N HIS A 236 3.25 3.96 8.01
CA HIS A 236 2.36 2.96 7.42
C HIS A 236 0.98 2.88 8.10
N PHE A 237 0.84 3.24 9.38
CA PHE A 237 -0.47 3.30 10.05
C PHE A 237 -1.36 4.36 9.41
N ARG A 238 -0.80 5.56 9.16
CA ARG A 238 -1.50 6.67 8.49
C ARG A 238 -1.88 6.29 7.06
N ARG A 239 -0.98 5.62 6.34
CA ARG A 239 -1.27 5.10 4.98
C ARG A 239 -2.38 4.06 5.00
N ALA A 240 -2.35 3.13 5.96
CA ALA A 240 -3.35 2.06 6.07
C ALA A 240 -4.74 2.61 6.38
N ILE A 241 -4.87 3.47 7.39
CA ILE A 241 -6.18 4.06 7.74
C ILE A 241 -6.69 4.97 6.62
N CYS A 242 -5.81 5.71 5.95
CA CYS A 242 -6.17 6.50 4.77
C CYS A 242 -6.73 5.63 3.64
N PHE A 243 -6.08 4.51 3.33
CA PHE A 243 -6.59 3.53 2.37
C PHE A 243 -7.95 2.96 2.80
N GLY A 244 -8.13 2.65 4.09
CA GLY A 244 -9.42 2.26 4.66
C GLY A 244 -10.50 3.32 4.47
N GLY A 245 -10.17 4.60 4.65
CA GLY A 245 -11.06 5.71 4.34
C GLY A 245 -11.51 5.71 2.87
N PHE A 246 -10.59 5.51 1.93
CA PHE A 246 -10.97 5.39 0.50
C PHE A 246 -11.85 4.18 0.21
N VAL A 247 -11.63 3.04 0.89
CA VAL A 247 -12.54 1.88 0.79
C VAL A 247 -13.94 2.25 1.28
N LEU A 248 -14.06 2.92 2.43
CA LEU A 248 -15.36 3.35 2.97
C LEU A 248 -16.08 4.33 2.03
N VAL A 249 -15.35 5.28 1.43
CA VAL A 249 -15.93 6.18 0.43
C VAL A 249 -16.38 5.40 -0.82
N LYS A 250 -15.60 4.41 -1.29
CA LYS A 250 -15.99 3.58 -2.43
C LYS A 250 -17.26 2.77 -2.13
N LEU A 251 -17.38 2.23 -0.92
CA LEU A 251 -18.57 1.53 -0.46
C LEU A 251 -19.78 2.47 -0.36
N LEU A 252 -19.62 3.66 0.22
CA LEU A 252 -20.67 4.67 0.33
C LEU A 252 -21.24 5.10 -1.04
N ARG A 253 -20.37 5.18 -2.05
CA ARG A 253 -20.74 5.54 -3.42
C ARG A 253 -21.35 4.38 -4.21
N SER A 254 -21.24 3.15 -3.71
CA SER A 254 -21.72 1.97 -4.42
C SER A 254 -23.21 1.73 -4.15
N PRO A 255 -24.02 1.45 -5.19
CA PRO A 255 -25.43 1.08 -5.01
C PRO A 255 -25.60 -0.29 -4.33
N TYR A 256 -24.52 -1.06 -4.17
CA TYR A 256 -24.54 -2.41 -3.63
C TYR A 256 -24.28 -2.47 -2.12
N CYS A 257 -23.84 -1.35 -1.50
CA CYS A 257 -23.64 -1.33 -0.06
C CYS A 257 -25.00 -1.32 0.66
N ARG A 258 -25.17 -2.27 1.59
CA ARG A 258 -26.42 -2.43 2.37
C ARG A 258 -26.44 -1.56 3.62
N THR A 259 -25.29 -1.10 4.08
CA THR A 259 -25.16 -0.27 5.27
C THR A 259 -25.73 1.11 5.02
N LYS A 260 -26.34 1.69 6.06
CA LYS A 260 -26.89 3.04 6.00
C LYS A 260 -25.79 4.04 5.64
N PRO A 261 -26.02 4.95 4.68
CA PRO A 261 -25.05 5.97 4.29
C PRO A 261 -24.50 6.78 5.47
N GLU A 262 -25.36 7.05 6.46
CA GLU A 262 -25.02 7.75 7.71
C GLU A 262 -23.88 7.07 8.48
N LEU A 263 -23.96 5.74 8.66
CA LEU A 263 -22.94 4.98 9.40
C LEU A 263 -21.59 4.95 8.68
N LEU A 264 -21.61 4.89 7.35
CA LEU A 264 -20.39 4.98 6.54
C LEU A 264 -19.78 6.38 6.62
N ALA A 265 -20.61 7.42 6.53
CA ALA A 265 -20.19 8.81 6.66
C ALA A 265 -19.55 9.08 8.04
N ASP A 266 -20.15 8.59 9.12
CA ASP A 266 -19.60 8.70 10.48
C ASP A 266 -18.22 8.04 10.59
N ASN A 267 -18.04 6.85 10.00
CA ASN A 267 -16.74 6.18 10.01
C ASN A 267 -15.69 6.87 9.12
N ILE A 268 -16.09 7.43 7.98
CA ILE A 268 -15.21 8.27 7.14
C ILE A 268 -14.73 9.49 7.95
N GLU A 269 -15.62 10.11 8.72
CA GLU A 269 -15.28 11.23 9.58
C GLU A 269 -14.36 10.79 10.74
N ARG A 270 -14.59 9.62 11.35
CA ARG A 270 -13.65 9.05 12.34
C ARG A 270 -12.25 8.84 11.76
N VAL A 271 -12.15 8.35 10.52
CA VAL A 271 -10.86 8.23 9.81
C VAL A 271 -10.20 9.60 9.65
N ARG A 272 -10.95 10.61 9.21
CA ARG A 272 -10.44 11.99 9.05
C ARG A 272 -9.97 12.60 10.37
N GLN A 273 -10.71 12.41 11.46
CA GLN A 273 -10.32 12.89 12.78
C GLN A 273 -9.01 12.23 13.24
N THR A 274 -8.89 10.92 13.04
CA THR A 274 -7.69 10.17 13.40
C THR A 274 -6.48 10.62 12.58
N LEU A 275 -6.65 10.84 11.28
CA LEU A 275 -5.59 11.32 10.38
C LEU A 275 -5.18 12.76 10.69
N SER A 276 -6.14 13.66 10.87
CA SER A 276 -5.88 15.09 11.11
C SER A 276 -5.15 15.32 12.44
N ALA A 277 -5.42 14.51 13.47
CA ALA A 277 -4.67 14.52 14.73
C ALA A 277 -3.18 14.18 14.56
N SER A 278 -2.79 13.56 13.43
CA SER A 278 -1.41 13.17 13.14
C SER A 278 -0.68 14.11 12.17
N ALA A 279 -1.39 15.06 11.59
CA ALA A 279 -0.86 15.93 10.55
C ALA A 279 0.02 17.04 11.16
N SER A 280 1.18 17.27 10.55
CA SER A 280 2.19 18.17 11.13
C SER A 280 2.13 19.59 10.54
N ALA A 281 1.53 19.76 9.36
CA ALA A 281 1.44 21.05 8.66
C ALA A 281 0.28 21.09 7.65
N PRO A 282 -0.20 22.27 7.22
CA PRO A 282 -1.32 22.40 6.28
C PRO A 282 -1.10 21.82 4.88
N ASP A 283 0.16 21.77 4.43
CA ASP A 283 0.62 21.26 3.14
C ASP A 283 1.05 19.78 3.17
N ASP A 284 0.99 19.15 4.34
CA ASP A 284 1.22 17.71 4.54
C ASP A 284 0.24 16.89 3.69
N ILE A 285 0.75 15.83 3.05
CA ILE A 285 -0.06 14.88 2.28
C ILE A 285 -1.23 14.30 3.10
N ILE A 286 -1.10 14.14 4.42
CA ILE A 286 -2.18 13.67 5.29
C ILE A 286 -3.30 14.71 5.40
N CYS A 287 -2.98 16.01 5.48
CA CYS A 287 -3.97 17.09 5.42
C CYS A 287 -4.70 17.08 4.09
N LYS A 288 -3.99 16.88 2.97
CA LYS A 288 -4.59 16.77 1.64
C LYS A 288 -5.52 15.56 1.53
N ALA A 289 -5.09 14.41 2.06
CA ALA A 289 -5.91 13.20 2.11
C ALA A 289 -7.19 13.42 2.92
N CYS A 290 -7.11 14.10 4.07
CA CYS A 290 -8.31 14.46 4.84
C CYS A 290 -9.28 15.27 3.98
N ARG A 291 -8.84 16.38 3.38
CA ARG A 291 -9.68 17.22 2.50
C ARG A 291 -10.33 16.43 1.38
N ILE A 292 -9.57 15.54 0.73
CA ILE A 292 -10.11 14.66 -0.31
C ILE A 292 -11.22 13.77 0.27
N LEU A 293 -10.98 13.09 1.41
CA LEU A 293 -11.98 12.24 2.06
C LEU A 293 -13.23 13.02 2.51
N GLU A 294 -13.14 14.34 2.72
CA GLU A 294 -14.29 15.21 3.01
C GLU A 294 -15.21 15.37 1.81
N GLU A 295 -14.62 15.69 0.67
CA GLU A 295 -15.35 16.14 -0.50
C GLU A 295 -15.84 14.96 -1.32
N LEU A 296 -15.00 13.93 -1.42
CA LEU A 296 -15.17 12.80 -2.32
C LEU A 296 -16.49 12.02 -2.18
N PRO A 297 -17.12 11.87 -1.00
CA PRO A 297 -18.48 11.34 -0.90
C PRO A 297 -19.52 12.08 -1.76
N TYR A 298 -19.33 13.38 -1.98
CA TYR A 298 -20.31 14.26 -2.61
C TYR A 298 -19.97 14.61 -4.07
N LEU A 299 -18.82 14.16 -4.58
CA LEU A 299 -18.38 14.46 -5.94
C LEU A 299 -19.04 13.54 -6.97
N GLU A 300 -19.38 14.06 -8.14
CA GLU A 300 -19.84 13.23 -9.26
C GLU A 300 -18.66 12.54 -9.94
N ASP A 301 -18.79 11.25 -10.31
CA ASP A 301 -17.81 10.63 -11.21
C ASP A 301 -18.14 11.02 -12.66
N LYS A 302 -17.42 12.04 -13.15
CA LYS A 302 -17.64 12.63 -14.48
C LYS A 302 -17.14 11.74 -15.61
N LYS A 303 -16.29 10.74 -15.30
CA LYS A 303 -15.70 9.80 -16.27
C LYS A 303 -15.05 10.49 -17.47
N ARG A 304 -14.42 11.65 -17.26
CA ARG A 304 -13.69 12.35 -18.33
C ARG A 304 -12.50 11.54 -18.81
N THR A 305 -11.86 10.86 -17.87
CA THR A 305 -10.81 9.91 -18.14
C THR A 305 -11.27 8.52 -17.72
N PRO A 306 -10.78 7.44 -18.39
CA PRO A 306 -11.17 6.08 -18.06
C PRO A 306 -10.76 5.73 -16.61
N PRO A 307 -11.46 4.80 -15.94
CA PRO A 307 -11.09 4.35 -14.61
C PRO A 307 -9.66 3.83 -14.54
N ILE A 308 -8.98 4.10 -13.42
CA ILE A 308 -7.58 3.69 -13.26
C ILE A 308 -7.51 2.23 -12.80
N SER A 309 -7.12 1.33 -13.71
CA SER A 309 -6.88 -0.09 -13.43
C SER A 309 -5.41 -0.49 -13.50
N SER A 310 -4.51 0.38 -13.99
CA SER A 310 -3.09 0.08 -14.22
C SER A 310 -2.19 0.16 -12.98
N ARG A 311 -2.78 0.31 -11.78
CA ARG A 311 -2.04 0.52 -10.51
C ARG A 311 -2.18 -0.66 -9.55
N MET A 312 -2.40 -1.86 -10.07
CA MET A 312 -2.50 -3.11 -9.31
C MET A 312 -3.41 -2.93 -8.06
N GLY A 313 -2.94 -3.24 -6.85
CA GLY A 313 -3.69 -3.12 -5.60
C GLY A 313 -3.97 -1.68 -5.12
N ALA A 314 -3.49 -0.66 -5.83
CA ALA A 314 -3.80 0.75 -5.56
C ALA A 314 -4.79 1.36 -6.58
N SER A 315 -5.19 0.62 -7.61
CA SER A 315 -6.08 1.07 -8.69
C SER A 315 -7.34 1.78 -8.18
N MET A 316 -8.06 1.17 -7.22
CA MET A 316 -9.24 1.79 -6.61
C MET A 316 -8.93 3.15 -5.96
N MET A 317 -7.85 3.28 -5.19
CA MET A 317 -7.47 4.54 -4.55
C MET A 317 -7.13 5.61 -5.61
N PHE A 318 -6.36 5.25 -6.64
CA PHE A 318 -6.01 6.18 -7.70
C PHE A 318 -7.21 6.61 -8.53
N ASP A 319 -8.17 5.71 -8.77
CA ASP A 319 -9.43 6.03 -9.43
C ASP A 319 -10.29 7.00 -8.59
N MET A 320 -10.33 6.82 -7.27
CA MET A 320 -10.96 7.78 -6.37
C MET A 320 -10.28 9.15 -6.39
N LEU A 321 -8.94 9.19 -6.52
CA LEU A 321 -8.20 10.43 -6.72
C LEU A 321 -8.50 11.06 -8.09
N ARG A 322 -8.66 10.27 -9.17
CA ARG A 322 -9.07 10.75 -10.49
C ARG A 322 -10.40 11.51 -10.38
N ILE A 323 -11.41 10.92 -9.73
CA ILE A 323 -12.72 11.56 -9.51
C ILE A 323 -12.56 12.92 -8.80
N TYR A 324 -11.73 12.97 -7.75
CA TYR A 324 -11.45 14.22 -7.04
C TYR A 324 -10.83 15.27 -7.97
N TRP A 325 -9.81 14.90 -8.74
CA TRP A 325 -9.10 15.81 -9.62
C TRP A 325 -9.94 16.31 -10.79
N GLU A 326 -10.78 15.47 -11.40
CA GLU A 326 -11.72 15.89 -12.45
C GLU A 326 -12.68 16.97 -11.94
N ASN A 327 -13.16 16.84 -10.71
CA ASN A 327 -14.04 17.83 -10.08
C ASN A 327 -13.30 19.09 -9.60
N TRP A 328 -12.06 18.94 -9.14
CA TRP A 328 -11.24 20.07 -8.76
C TRP A 328 -10.91 20.95 -9.98
N TYR A 329 -10.59 20.33 -11.12
CA TYR A 329 -10.28 21.04 -12.37
C TYR A 329 -11.44 21.94 -12.80
N ASP A 330 -12.68 21.45 -12.77
CA ASP A 330 -13.86 22.24 -13.15
C ASP A 330 -14.19 23.40 -12.24
N ARG A 331 -13.85 23.29 -10.96
CA ARG A 331 -14.09 24.36 -9.99
C ARG A 331 -13.05 25.47 -10.09
N ASN A 332 -11.85 25.16 -10.62
CA ASN A 332 -10.67 26.03 -10.49
C ASN A 332 -10.07 26.48 -11.83
N LEU A 333 -10.43 25.88 -12.96
CA LEU A 333 -10.13 26.50 -14.25
C LEU A 333 -11.21 27.51 -14.62
N PRO A 334 -10.83 28.63 -15.25
CA PRO A 334 -11.77 29.43 -16.00
C PRO A 334 -12.47 28.51 -17.01
N GLU A 335 -13.77 28.69 -17.22
CA GLU A 335 -14.43 28.14 -18.40
C GLU A 335 -13.52 28.44 -19.60
N GLU A 336 -13.02 27.39 -20.29
CA GLU A 336 -12.46 27.63 -21.61
C GLU A 336 -13.56 28.36 -22.41
N PRO A 337 -13.25 29.49 -23.06
CA PRO A 337 -14.21 30.08 -23.98
C PRO A 337 -14.53 28.97 -24.98
N SER A 338 -15.82 28.63 -25.06
CA SER A 338 -16.40 27.63 -25.95
C SER A 338 -15.52 27.40 -27.19
N PHE A 339 -14.74 26.32 -27.19
CA PHE A 339 -14.07 25.87 -28.40
C PHE A 339 -15.20 25.53 -29.39
N LEU A 340 -15.29 26.36 -30.43
CA LEU A 340 -16.34 26.48 -31.47
C LEU A 340 -17.44 27.52 -31.19
N ASP A 341 -17.05 28.77 -30.96
CA ASP A 341 -17.81 29.89 -31.52
C ASP A 341 -17.54 29.98 -33.03
N LEU A 342 -18.34 29.24 -33.81
CA LEU A 342 -18.32 29.25 -35.28
C LEU A 342 -18.88 30.56 -35.86
N ASP A 343 -19.44 31.44 -35.03
CA ASP A 343 -20.00 32.73 -35.44
C ASP A 343 -18.96 33.87 -35.42
N ALA A 344 -17.74 33.59 -34.94
CA ALA A 344 -16.59 34.50 -34.99
C ALA A 344 -15.69 34.33 -36.24
N ILE A 345 -16.10 33.49 -37.19
CA ILE A 345 -15.41 33.36 -38.48
C ILE A 345 -15.94 34.45 -39.44
N GLU A 346 -15.13 35.48 -39.70
CA GLU A 346 -15.37 36.39 -40.82
C GLU A 346 -15.17 35.64 -42.14
N TRP A 347 -16.27 35.25 -42.79
CA TRP A 347 -16.27 34.51 -44.06
C TRP A 347 -15.91 35.35 -45.29
N ASP A 348 -15.63 36.65 -45.13
CA ASP A 348 -15.37 37.59 -46.23
C ASP A 348 -13.96 37.48 -46.85
N GLY A 349 -13.12 36.56 -46.36
CA GLY A 349 -11.73 36.39 -46.80
C GLY A 349 -11.45 35.28 -47.80
N LEU A 350 -12.44 34.47 -48.19
CA LEU A 350 -12.23 33.32 -49.10
C LEU A 350 -12.96 33.51 -50.43
N VAL A 351 -12.45 34.44 -51.25
CA VAL A 351 -12.73 34.55 -52.68
C VAL A 351 -11.44 34.40 -53.46
N LEU A 352 -11.17 33.17 -53.93
CA LEU A 352 -10.78 32.74 -55.30
C LEU A 352 -10.08 31.38 -55.27
#